data_AF-A0A966Q4C4-F1
#
_entry.id   AF-A0A966Q4C4-F1
#
_cell.length_a   1.000
_cell.length_b   1.000
_cell.length_c   1.000
_cell.angle_alpha   90.00
_cell.angle_beta   90.00
_cell.angle_gamma   90.00
#
_symmetry.space_group_name_H-M   'P 1'
#
loop_
_entity.id
_entity.type
_entity.pdbx_description
1 polymer ?
#
loop_
_entity_poly.entity_id
_entity_poly.type
_entity_poly.pdbx_seq_one_letter_code
_entity_poly.pdbx_strand_id
1 'polypeptide(L)'
;MDARTELGLIRKRYREYSRLVGESIIYYEFLPFGNAASSTGSYFDDVYDEGIKGTGGRKYKKGIILPVLMITETEDQKRSIPEGRQPIEVVNFVASVEDFRSAGITNVWEYKTHLNDLFTYDGRYFTVTSYKVRGRAKDDIIVVVEGLEVYFNQEYPFDPNPTFTNISNLPWPSKLPSI
;
A
#
# COMPACT_ATOMS: atom_id res chain seq x y z
N MET A 1 -8.69 -10.20 -34.90
CA MET A 1 -7.74 -9.87 -33.82
C MET A 1 -8.53 -9.84 -32.53
N ASP A 2 -8.14 -10.62 -31.53
CA ASP A 2 -8.87 -10.70 -30.26
C ASP A 2 -8.37 -9.59 -29.31
N ALA A 3 -9.27 -8.67 -28.95
CA ALA A 3 -8.97 -7.51 -28.14
C ALA A 3 -8.38 -7.87 -26.75
N ARG A 4 -8.69 -9.06 -26.23
CA ARG A 4 -8.14 -9.54 -24.96
C ARG A 4 -6.64 -9.84 -25.07
N THR A 5 -6.22 -10.40 -26.19
CA THR A 5 -4.82 -10.74 -26.44
C THR A 5 -3.98 -9.48 -26.65
N GLU A 6 -4.53 -8.50 -27.37
CA GLU A 6 -3.90 -7.18 -27.56
C GLU A 6 -3.75 -6.41 -26.25
N LEU A 7 -4.80 -6.39 -25.41
CA LEU A 7 -4.74 -5.77 -24.09
C LEU A 7 -3.65 -6.40 -23.21
N GLY A 8 -3.53 -7.74 -23.25
CA GLY A 8 -2.48 -8.47 -22.55
C GLY A 8 -1.06 -8.05 -22.99
N LEU A 9 -0.86 -7.88 -24.31
CA LEU A 9 0.42 -7.42 -24.86
C LEU A 9 0.75 -5.98 -24.46
N ILE A 10 -0.23 -5.08 -24.53
CA ILE A 10 -0.09 -3.68 -24.09
C ILE A 10 0.30 -3.64 -22.60
N ARG A 11 -0.37 -4.42 -21.75
CA ARG A 11 -0.07 -4.52 -20.31
C ARG A 11 1.35 -5.04 -20.05
N LYS A 12 1.77 -6.08 -20.77
CA LYS A 12 3.13 -6.61 -20.66
C LYS A 12 4.18 -5.53 -20.97
N ARG A 13 3.99 -4.77 -22.06
CA ARG A 13 4.88 -3.67 -22.42
C ARG A 13 4.85 -2.53 -21.41
N TYR A 14 3.68 -2.21 -20.87
CA TYR A 14 3.55 -1.18 -19.85
C TYR A 14 4.28 -1.57 -18.55
N ARG A 15 4.19 -2.84 -18.12
CA ARG A 15 4.97 -3.37 -16.99
C ARG A 15 6.47 -3.39 -17.25
N GLU A 16 6.89 -3.79 -18.45
CA GLU A 16 8.30 -3.72 -18.85
C GLU A 16 8.83 -2.28 -18.77
N TYR A 17 8.04 -1.31 -19.22
CA TYR A 17 8.37 0.11 -19.13
C TYR A 17 8.43 0.60 -17.68
N SER A 18 7.40 0.31 -16.89
CA SER A 18 7.33 0.68 -15.47
C SER A 18 8.47 0.05 -14.66
N ARG A 19 8.93 -1.15 -15.01
CA ARG A 19 10.11 -1.76 -14.38
C ARG A 19 11.42 -0.99 -14.64
N LEU A 20 11.53 -0.30 -15.77
CA LEU A 20 12.74 0.40 -16.18
C LEU A 20 12.75 1.87 -15.75
N VAL A 21 11.60 2.54 -15.81
CA VAL A 21 11.47 4.00 -15.66
C VAL A 21 10.30 4.39 -14.74
N GLY A 22 9.49 3.43 -14.30
CA GLY A 22 8.31 3.70 -13.49
C GLY A 22 8.62 3.95 -12.03
N GLU A 23 7.74 4.73 -11.40
CA GLU A 23 7.71 4.89 -9.96
C GLU A 23 7.05 3.67 -9.30
N SER A 24 7.45 3.40 -8.08
CA SER A 24 6.89 2.32 -7.27
C SER A 24 6.83 2.73 -5.81
N ILE A 25 5.81 2.26 -5.12
CA ILE A 25 5.69 2.38 -3.67
C ILE A 25 5.93 1.02 -3.02
N ILE A 26 6.21 1.01 -1.72
CA ILE A 26 6.11 -0.22 -0.93
C ILE A 26 4.77 -0.18 -0.19
N TYR A 27 3.90 -1.13 -0.48
CA TYR A 27 2.57 -1.22 0.10
C TYR A 27 2.53 -2.28 1.20
N TYR A 28 1.90 -1.97 2.32
CA TYR A 28 1.75 -2.83 3.49
C TYR A 28 0.26 -3.02 3.77
N GLU A 29 -0.23 -4.22 3.47
CA GLU A 29 -1.62 -4.58 3.75
C GLU A 29 -1.80 -4.86 5.25
N PHE A 30 -2.82 -4.27 5.86
CA PHE A 30 -3.18 -4.46 7.25
C PHE A 30 -3.60 -5.90 7.51
N LEU A 31 -3.13 -6.46 8.63
CA LEU A 31 -3.57 -7.74 9.13
C LEU A 31 -4.70 -7.50 10.13
N PRO A 32 -5.96 -7.87 9.80
CA PRO A 32 -7.08 -7.68 10.71
C PRO A 32 -6.86 -8.43 12.02
N PHE A 33 -7.41 -7.91 13.11
CA PHE A 33 -7.22 -8.45 14.46
C PHE A 33 -7.87 -9.84 14.64
N GLY A 34 -8.74 -10.24 13.71
CA GLY A 34 -9.28 -11.59 13.55
C GLY A 34 -10.38 -11.95 14.54
N ASN A 35 -10.80 -13.23 14.56
CA ASN A 35 -11.93 -13.69 15.39
C ASN A 35 -11.71 -13.54 16.91
N ALA A 36 -10.46 -13.40 17.37
CA ALA A 36 -10.16 -13.13 18.78
C ALA A 36 -10.62 -11.71 19.18
N ALA A 37 -10.70 -10.78 18.22
CA ALA A 37 -11.32 -9.46 18.43
C ALA A 37 -12.84 -9.54 18.35
N SER A 38 -13.35 -10.34 17.41
CA SER A 38 -14.79 -10.42 17.13
C SER A 38 -15.59 -11.24 18.14
N SER A 39 -14.97 -12.00 19.04
CA SER A 39 -15.71 -12.74 20.08
C SER A 39 -16.24 -11.85 21.20
N THR A 40 -15.76 -10.61 21.27
CA THR A 40 -16.21 -9.60 22.27
C THR A 40 -16.32 -8.19 21.68
N GLY A 41 -15.80 -7.97 20.46
CA GLY A 41 -15.69 -6.68 19.77
C GLY A 41 -16.43 -6.63 18.43
N SER A 42 -16.66 -5.39 18.00
CA SER A 42 -17.43 -4.99 16.83
C SER A 42 -16.79 -5.41 15.51
N TYR A 43 -17.59 -5.71 14.47
CA TYR A 43 -17.10 -5.87 13.08
C TYR A 43 -16.46 -4.58 12.50
N PHE A 44 -16.55 -3.48 13.24
CA PHE A 44 -15.93 -2.20 12.91
C PHE A 44 -14.57 -2.00 13.56
N ASP A 45 -14.14 -2.91 14.45
CA ASP A 45 -12.83 -2.85 15.11
C ASP A 45 -11.70 -2.81 14.06
N ASP A 46 -11.73 -3.71 13.08
CA ASP A 46 -10.76 -3.76 11.99
C ASP A 46 -10.75 -2.52 11.07
N VAL A 47 -11.75 -1.63 11.20
CA VAL A 47 -12.01 -0.50 10.30
C VAL A 47 -11.70 0.82 10.98
N TYR A 48 -12.03 0.94 12.26
CA TYR A 48 -11.78 2.13 13.07
C TYR A 48 -10.62 1.94 14.06
N ASP A 49 -9.93 0.80 14.01
CA ASP A 49 -8.78 0.49 14.86
C ASP A 49 -9.14 0.62 16.35
N GLU A 50 -10.22 -0.06 16.76
CA GLU A 50 -10.70 0.02 18.15
C GLU A 50 -9.89 -0.88 19.10
N GLY A 51 -9.17 -1.85 18.55
CA GLY A 51 -8.21 -2.74 19.18
C GLY A 51 -8.80 -3.66 20.28
N ILE A 52 -8.30 -4.88 20.37
CA ILE A 52 -8.50 -5.68 21.58
C ILE A 52 -7.58 -5.14 22.67
N LYS A 53 -8.14 -4.69 23.80
CA LYS A 53 -7.35 -4.29 24.98
C LYS A 53 -6.34 -5.39 25.35
N GLY A 54 -5.04 -5.09 25.23
CA GLY A 54 -3.95 -5.92 25.74
C GLY A 54 -3.28 -6.89 24.76
N THR A 55 -3.69 -6.93 23.49
CA THR A 55 -3.21 -7.96 22.53
C THR A 55 -2.16 -7.44 21.50
N GLY A 56 -1.72 -6.19 21.67
CA GLY A 56 -0.79 -5.49 20.78
C GLY A 56 -1.49 -4.67 19.71
N GLY A 57 -0.78 -3.68 19.16
CA GLY A 57 -1.33 -2.75 18.17
C GLY A 57 -1.28 -3.27 16.73
N ARG A 58 -1.33 -2.35 15.74
CA ARG A 58 -1.54 -2.70 14.33
C ARG A 58 -0.43 -3.61 13.81
N LYS A 59 -0.81 -4.57 12.97
CA LYS A 59 0.12 -5.48 12.31
C LYS A 59 -0.07 -5.38 10.82
N TYR A 60 1.03 -5.47 10.11
CA TYR A 60 1.04 -5.38 8.66
C TYR A 60 1.65 -6.63 8.05
N LYS A 61 1.14 -7.02 6.88
CA LYS A 61 1.82 -7.99 6.01
C LYS A 61 3.17 -7.40 5.59
N LYS A 62 4.04 -8.30 5.12
CA LYS A 62 5.32 -7.88 4.54
C LYS A 62 5.08 -6.92 3.40
N GLY A 63 5.86 -5.84 3.37
CA GLY A 63 5.76 -4.82 2.33
C GLY A 63 6.05 -5.43 0.95
N ILE A 64 5.22 -5.06 -0.03
CA ILE A 64 5.31 -5.47 -1.42
C ILE A 64 5.60 -4.25 -2.31
N ILE A 65 6.46 -4.42 -3.31
CA ILE A 65 6.70 -3.36 -4.28
C ILE A 65 5.50 -3.32 -5.23
N LEU A 66 4.84 -2.16 -5.28
CA LEU A 66 3.71 -1.92 -6.13
C LEU A 66 4.06 -0.83 -7.16
N PRO A 67 4.05 -1.15 -8.47
CA PRO A 67 4.22 -0.13 -9.50
C PRO A 67 2.99 0.78 -9.54
N VAL A 68 3.23 2.06 -9.76
CA VAL A 68 2.18 3.09 -9.85
C VAL A 68 2.19 3.74 -11.22
N LEU A 69 1.02 4.23 -11.65
CA LEU A 69 0.84 4.96 -12.90
C LEU A 69 1.23 6.43 -12.74
N MET A 70 0.94 7.00 -11.57
CA MET A 70 1.14 8.41 -11.26
C MET A 70 1.16 8.59 -9.74
N ILE A 71 2.05 9.45 -9.25
CA ILE A 71 2.04 9.97 -7.89
C ILE A 71 1.97 11.50 -7.95
N THR A 72 1.21 12.09 -7.04
CA THR A 72 1.23 13.52 -6.76
C THR A 72 1.43 13.74 -5.28
N GLU A 73 2.42 14.56 -4.96
CA GLU A 73 2.77 14.97 -3.61
C GLU A 73 2.27 16.39 -3.37
N THR A 74 1.79 16.67 -2.16
CA THR A 74 1.43 18.02 -1.73
C THR A 74 1.83 18.20 -0.28
N GLU A 75 2.82 19.06 -0.05
CA GLU A 75 3.28 19.41 1.28
C GLU A 75 2.44 20.57 1.84
N ASP A 76 1.88 20.42 3.05
CA ASP A 76 1.21 21.53 3.74
C ASP A 76 2.24 22.44 4.43
N GLN A 77 2.67 23.49 3.72
CA GLN A 77 3.59 24.51 4.25
C GLN A 77 2.89 25.63 5.05
N LYS A 78 1.54 25.67 5.09
CA LYS A 78 0.80 26.84 5.61
C LYS A 78 0.38 26.75 7.08
N ARG A 79 0.62 25.62 7.74
CA ARG A 79 0.20 25.36 9.13
C ARG A 79 1.34 25.16 10.13
N SER A 80 2.54 25.66 9.86
CA SER A 80 3.60 25.77 10.86
C SER A 80 3.29 26.90 11.85
N ILE A 81 2.30 26.68 12.71
CA ILE A 81 2.02 27.54 13.85
C ILE A 81 3.09 27.33 14.93
N PRO A 82 3.41 28.34 15.76
CA PRO A 82 4.36 28.22 16.88
C PRO A 82 4.01 27.13 17.90
N GLU A 83 2.81 26.55 17.83
CA GLU A 83 2.32 25.43 18.64
C GLU A 83 2.92 24.06 18.27
N GLY A 84 3.86 23.99 17.33
CA GLY A 84 4.70 22.80 17.13
C GLY A 84 4.07 21.68 16.32
N ARG A 85 3.08 21.99 15.47
CA ARG A 85 2.56 21.01 14.51
C ARG A 85 3.60 20.75 13.42
N GLN A 86 4.01 19.50 13.29
CA GLN A 86 4.95 19.07 12.25
C GLN A 86 4.31 19.26 10.86
N PRO A 87 5.09 19.64 9.83
CA PRO A 87 4.63 19.60 8.46
C PRO A 87 4.23 18.15 8.12
N ILE A 88 3.12 18.03 7.40
CA ILE A 88 2.57 16.75 6.97
C ILE A 88 2.41 16.82 5.46
N GLU A 89 2.83 15.75 4.80
CA GLU A 89 2.66 15.56 3.38
C GLU A 89 1.42 14.71 3.06
N VAL A 90 0.72 15.08 2.00
CA VAL A 90 -0.37 14.28 1.43
C VAL A 90 0.08 13.74 0.08
N VAL A 91 -0.06 12.43 -0.10
CA VAL A 91 0.32 11.73 -1.32
C VAL A 91 -0.91 11.08 -1.92
N ASN A 92 -1.16 11.37 -3.20
CA ASN A 92 -2.15 10.66 -3.99
C ASN A 92 -1.44 9.83 -5.04
N PHE A 93 -1.71 8.52 -5.06
CA PHE A 93 -1.19 7.65 -6.11
C PHE A 93 -2.31 6.95 -6.86
N VAL A 94 -2.05 6.67 -8.14
CA VAL A 94 -2.93 5.94 -9.03
C VAL A 94 -2.22 4.68 -9.47
N ALA A 95 -2.85 3.52 -9.34
CA ALA A 95 -2.32 2.25 -9.82
C ALA A 95 -3.40 1.41 -10.52
N SER A 96 -2.98 0.44 -11.32
CA SER A 96 -3.91 -0.51 -11.95
C SER A 96 -4.38 -1.56 -10.94
N VAL A 97 -5.68 -1.91 -10.99
CA VAL A 97 -6.22 -3.04 -10.22
C VAL A 97 -5.49 -4.34 -10.55
N GLU A 98 -5.04 -4.50 -11.79
CA GLU A 98 -4.33 -5.70 -12.22
C GLU A 98 -2.94 -5.80 -11.55
N ASP A 99 -2.29 -4.66 -11.31
CA ASP A 99 -1.00 -4.61 -10.63
C ASP A 99 -1.15 -4.92 -9.14
N PHE A 100 -2.18 -4.35 -8.48
CA PHE A 100 -2.56 -4.72 -7.11
C PHE A 100 -2.80 -6.24 -6.96
N ARG A 101 -3.55 -6.84 -7.88
CA ARG A 101 -3.80 -8.29 -7.88
C ARG A 101 -2.52 -9.08 -8.12
N SER A 102 -1.69 -8.65 -9.06
CA SER A 102 -0.42 -9.33 -9.37
C SER A 102 0.59 -9.27 -8.23
N ALA A 103 0.55 -8.20 -7.43
CA ALA A 103 1.36 -8.04 -6.24
C ALA A 103 0.85 -8.87 -5.03
N GLY A 104 -0.35 -9.45 -5.14
CA GLY A 104 -0.94 -10.34 -4.13
C GLY A 104 -1.81 -9.64 -3.10
N ILE A 105 -2.25 -8.39 -3.35
CA ILE A 105 -3.16 -7.67 -2.45
C ILE A 105 -4.54 -8.32 -2.51
N THR A 106 -5.10 -8.63 -1.33
CA THR A 106 -6.41 -9.30 -1.25
C THR A 106 -7.55 -8.31 -1.41
N ASN A 107 -8.68 -8.75 -1.98
CA ASN A 107 -9.93 -7.98 -2.07
C ASN A 107 -9.81 -6.53 -2.57
N VAL A 108 -8.97 -6.27 -3.59
CA VAL A 108 -8.71 -4.95 -4.20
C VAL A 108 -9.98 -4.12 -4.52
N TRP A 109 -11.12 -4.75 -4.73
CA TRP A 109 -12.39 -4.05 -5.01
C TRP A 109 -13.07 -3.49 -3.77
N GLU A 110 -12.73 -3.97 -2.56
CA GLU A 110 -13.34 -3.59 -1.29
C GLU A 110 -12.52 -2.47 -0.64
N TYR A 111 -13.08 -1.26 -0.57
CA TYR A 111 -12.35 -0.12 -0.02
C TYR A 111 -12.17 -0.23 1.50
N LYS A 112 -13.14 -0.83 2.20
CA LYS A 112 -13.22 -0.80 3.66
C LYS A 112 -12.01 -1.49 4.31
N THR A 113 -11.53 -2.57 3.71
CA THR A 113 -10.40 -3.35 4.24
C THR A 113 -9.06 -2.66 4.07
N HIS A 114 -8.97 -1.67 3.18
CA HIS A 114 -7.72 -0.98 2.84
C HIS A 114 -7.56 0.37 3.52
N LEU A 115 -8.54 0.83 4.30
CA LEU A 115 -8.46 2.12 5.02
C LEU A 115 -7.44 2.11 6.17
N ASN A 116 -7.00 0.94 6.63
CA ASN A 116 -5.96 0.81 7.65
C ASN A 116 -4.61 0.35 7.05
N ASP A 117 -4.52 0.26 5.73
CA ASP A 117 -3.26 -0.06 5.05
C ASP A 117 -2.27 1.10 5.17
N LEU A 118 -1.00 0.75 4.99
CA LEU A 118 0.12 1.68 5.04
C LEU A 118 0.90 1.56 3.73
N PHE A 119 1.52 2.65 3.29
CA PHE A 119 2.51 2.58 2.23
C PHE A 119 3.69 3.48 2.54
N THR A 120 4.83 3.18 1.94
CA THR A 120 5.99 4.06 1.98
C THR A 120 6.36 4.56 0.61
N TYR A 121 6.64 5.85 0.54
CA TYR A 121 7.14 6.56 -0.62
C TYR A 121 8.20 7.55 -0.16
N ASP A 122 9.30 7.68 -0.92
CA ASP A 122 10.47 8.50 -0.57
C ASP A 122 10.97 8.36 0.89
N GLY A 123 10.94 7.13 1.43
CA GLY A 123 11.39 6.83 2.79
C GLY A 123 10.45 7.29 3.92
N ARG A 124 9.28 7.83 3.60
CA ARG A 124 8.24 8.26 4.55
C ARG A 124 7.09 7.28 4.59
N TYR A 125 6.40 7.21 5.72
CA TYR A 125 5.22 6.36 5.91
C TYR A 125 3.94 7.17 5.71
N PHE A 126 2.97 6.56 5.05
CA PHE A 126 1.66 7.15 4.78
C PHE A 126 0.56 6.16 5.17
N THR A 127 -0.39 6.61 5.99
CA THR A 127 -1.62 5.86 6.24
C THR A 127 -2.61 6.13 5.12
N VAL A 128 -3.31 5.09 4.66
CA VAL A 128 -4.36 5.25 3.65
C VAL A 128 -5.56 5.97 4.28
N THR A 129 -5.93 7.14 3.77
CA THR A 129 -7.10 7.90 4.23
C THR A 129 -8.28 7.75 3.28
N SER A 130 -8.01 7.52 2.00
CA SER A 130 -9.04 7.31 0.98
C SER A 130 -8.63 6.21 0.03
N TYR A 131 -9.53 5.27 -0.22
CA TYR A 131 -9.35 4.20 -1.20
C TYR A 131 -10.54 4.20 -2.16
N LYS A 132 -10.28 4.47 -3.45
CA LYS A 132 -11.31 4.63 -4.47
C LYS A 132 -10.98 3.77 -5.68
N VAL A 133 -11.75 2.71 -5.88
CA VAL A 133 -11.74 1.93 -7.12
C VAL A 133 -12.68 2.62 -8.11
N ARG A 134 -12.14 3.46 -8.99
CA ARG A 134 -12.94 4.29 -9.91
C ARG A 134 -12.25 4.41 -11.26
N GLY A 135 -13.04 4.28 -12.33
CA GLY A 135 -12.63 4.61 -13.69
C GLY A 135 -12.30 3.40 -14.56
N ARG A 136 -12.45 3.59 -15.88
CA ARG A 136 -11.81 2.76 -16.90
C ARG A 136 -10.88 3.65 -17.71
N ALA A 137 -9.59 3.37 -17.70
CA ALA A 137 -8.63 3.96 -18.62
C ALA A 137 -8.31 2.92 -19.69
N LYS A 138 -8.78 3.11 -20.93
CA LYS A 138 -8.59 2.14 -22.03
C LYS A 138 -8.88 0.69 -21.60
N ASP A 139 -10.07 0.47 -21.04
CA ASP A 139 -10.56 -0.82 -20.52
C ASP A 139 -9.93 -1.36 -19.22
N ASP A 140 -9.00 -0.62 -18.60
CA ASP A 140 -8.39 -1.01 -17.33
C ASP A 140 -9.01 -0.29 -16.12
N ILE A 141 -9.28 -1.03 -15.05
CA ILE A 141 -9.83 -0.45 -13.81
C ILE A 141 -8.67 0.07 -12.97
N ILE A 142 -8.76 1.34 -12.57
CA ILE A 142 -7.73 1.99 -11.75
C ILE A 142 -8.19 2.13 -10.29
N VAL A 143 -7.21 2.13 -9.41
CA VAL A 143 -7.35 2.44 -7.99
C VAL A 143 -6.67 3.77 -7.74
N VAL A 144 -7.38 4.66 -7.06
CA VAL A 144 -6.84 5.92 -6.56
C VAL A 144 -6.80 5.83 -5.05
N VAL A 145 -5.62 6.05 -4.48
CA VAL A 145 -5.38 6.02 -3.04
C VAL A 145 -4.81 7.36 -2.60
N GLU A 146 -5.38 7.89 -1.54
CA GLU A 146 -4.89 9.06 -0.83
C GLU A 146 -4.27 8.60 0.48
N GLY A 147 -3.06 9.08 0.75
CA GLY A 147 -2.37 8.83 2.00
C GLY A 147 -1.92 10.13 2.65
N LEU A 148 -1.92 10.08 3.98
CA LEU A 148 -1.45 11.16 4.83
C LEU A 148 -0.20 10.69 5.58
N GLU A 149 0.83 11.53 5.60
CA GLU A 149 2.10 11.20 6.24
C GLU A 149 1.92 10.93 7.73
N VAL A 150 2.53 9.84 8.19
CA VAL A 150 2.51 9.44 9.60
C VAL A 150 3.92 9.19 10.09
N TYR A 151 4.24 9.79 11.23
CA TYR A 151 5.47 9.53 11.96
C TYR A 151 5.28 8.27 12.81
N PHE A 152 5.67 7.12 12.27
CA PHE A 152 5.40 5.79 12.87
C PHE A 152 5.82 5.72 14.35
N ASN A 153 6.98 6.28 14.71
CA ASN A 153 7.48 6.28 16.09
C ASN A 153 6.66 7.15 17.07
N GLN A 154 5.88 8.10 16.57
CA GLN A 154 5.08 9.03 17.38
C GLN A 154 3.62 8.59 17.47
N GLU A 155 3.04 8.17 16.34
CA GLU A 155 1.63 7.77 16.28
C GLU A 155 1.40 6.29 16.63
N TYR A 156 2.37 5.42 16.32
CA TYR A 156 2.27 3.98 16.53
C TYR A 156 3.42 3.41 17.41
N PRO A 157 3.69 3.99 18.61
CA PRO A 157 4.83 3.60 19.44
C PRO A 157 4.74 2.17 20.01
N PHE A 158 3.54 1.58 20.03
CA PHE A 158 3.29 0.24 20.56
C PHE A 158 3.09 -0.81 19.47
N ASP A 159 3.20 -0.41 18.21
CA ASP A 159 2.97 -1.28 17.06
C ASP A 159 4.32 -1.83 16.58
N PRO A 160 4.38 -3.11 16.16
CA PRO A 160 5.57 -3.63 15.51
C PRO A 160 5.84 -2.88 14.20
N ASN A 161 7.09 -2.48 13.96
CA ASN A 161 7.47 -1.83 12.71
C ASN A 161 7.12 -2.71 11.50
N PRO A 162 6.57 -2.12 10.42
CA PRO A 162 6.34 -2.83 9.17
C PRO A 162 7.66 -3.38 8.64
N THR A 163 7.64 -4.64 8.20
CA THR A 163 8.82 -5.29 7.64
C THR A 163 8.74 -5.30 6.13
N PHE A 164 9.79 -4.81 5.47
CA PHE A 164 9.96 -4.93 4.03
C PHE A 164 10.93 -6.06 3.71
N THR A 165 10.55 -6.95 2.79
CA THR A 165 11.51 -7.93 2.25
C THR A 165 12.14 -7.32 1.02
N ASN A 166 13.39 -6.88 1.15
CA ASN A 166 14.15 -6.41 -0.01
C ASN A 166 14.29 -7.57 -1.02
N ILE A 167 13.99 -7.30 -2.29
CA ILE A 167 14.21 -8.27 -3.37
C ILE A 167 15.71 -8.30 -3.62
N SER A 168 16.43 -9.21 -2.95
CA SER A 168 17.82 -9.48 -3.29
C SER A 168 17.86 -10.14 -4.66
N ASN A 169 18.26 -9.39 -5.69
CA ASN A 169 18.56 -9.95 -7.00
C ASN A 169 19.88 -10.72 -6.91
N LEU A 170 19.84 -11.91 -6.31
CA LEU A 170 21.02 -12.76 -6.19
C LEU A 170 21.50 -13.11 -7.61
N PRO A 171 22.78 -12.89 -7.95
CA PRO A 171 23.27 -13.20 -9.28
C PRO A 171 23.05 -14.69 -9.57
N TRP A 172 22.56 -14.99 -10.76
CA TRP A 172 22.47 -16.36 -11.23
C TRP A 172 23.89 -16.93 -11.44
N PRO A 173 24.21 -18.14 -10.97
CA PRO A 173 23.43 -19.02 -10.09
C PRO A 173 23.69 -18.72 -8.61
N SER A 174 22.63 -18.48 -7.83
CA SER A 174 22.75 -18.02 -6.44
C SER A 174 22.99 -19.15 -5.43
N LYS A 175 22.78 -20.41 -5.84
CA LYS A 175 23.27 -21.63 -5.17
C LYS A 175 23.48 -22.73 -6.22
N LEU A 176 24.64 -23.38 -6.18
CA LEU A 176 24.87 -24.65 -6.88
C LEU A 176 24.17 -25.78 -6.10
N PRO A 177 23.65 -26.83 -6.77
CA PRO A 177 23.21 -28.02 -6.07
C PRO A 177 24.37 -28.59 -5.26
N SER A 178 24.16 -28.79 -3.96
CA SER A 178 25.10 -29.56 -3.13
C SER A 178 25.08 -31.00 -3.64
N ILE A 179 26.25 -31.47 -4.12
CA ILE A 179 26.51 -32.89 -4.38
C ILE A 179 26.49 -33.65 -3.06
#